data_AF-A0A9E2WER6-F1
#
_entry.id   AF-A0A9E2WER6-F1
#
_cell.length_a   1.000
_cell.length_b   1.000
_cell.length_c   1.000
_cell.angle_alpha   90.00
_cell.angle_beta   90.00
_cell.angle_gamma   90.00
#
_symmetry.space_group_name_H-M   'P 1'
#
loop_
_entity.id
_entity.type
_entity.pdbx_description
1 polymer ?
#
loop_
_entity_poly.entity_id
_entity_poly.type
_entity_poly.pdbx_seq_one_letter_code
_entity_poly.pdbx_strand_id
1 'polypeptide(L)'
;PYSTWQPVMPYVTELKANSAFLPWIAETDAPDWGWLAISRSAPNEVFEHLRSLTQVKMPDGTEVFFRFWDGRHIYPILHGLGEKAGEVMPMFERYLINGRSLEVGPRVVPKVKDWPWWEVPKGLLEGLMAENPSTV
;
A
#
# COMPACT_ATOMS: atom_id res chain seq x y z
N PRO A 1 3.79 18.71 -10.35
CA PRO A 1 4.65 19.16 -9.23
C PRO A 1 5.67 18.12 -8.73
N TYR A 2 5.31 16.83 -8.70
CA TYR A 2 6.17 15.75 -8.12
C TYR A 2 7.10 15.04 -9.13
N SER A 3 7.11 15.43 -10.41
CA SER A 3 7.92 14.77 -11.44
C SER A 3 9.42 14.88 -11.21
N THR A 4 9.87 15.78 -10.34
CA THR A 4 11.28 15.99 -9.97
C THR A 4 11.67 15.33 -8.63
N TRP A 5 10.73 14.67 -7.93
CA TRP A 5 10.94 14.11 -6.59
C TRP A 5 11.57 12.70 -6.61
N GLN A 6 12.46 12.45 -7.58
CA GLN A 6 13.08 11.15 -7.84
C GLN A 6 13.67 10.43 -6.61
N PRO A 7 14.31 11.12 -5.63
CA PRO A 7 14.87 10.44 -4.45
C PRO A 7 13.84 9.88 -3.47
N VAL A 8 12.58 10.35 -3.51
CA VAL A 8 11.53 9.99 -2.55
C VAL A 8 10.35 9.26 -3.20
N MET A 9 10.46 8.93 -4.49
CA MET A 9 9.46 8.12 -5.18
C MET A 9 9.57 6.67 -4.72
N PRO A 10 8.44 5.98 -4.47
CA PRO A 10 8.45 4.56 -4.19
C PRO A 10 8.92 3.79 -5.43
N TYR A 11 9.73 2.76 -5.20
CA TYR A 11 10.15 1.83 -6.24
C TYR A 11 9.36 0.53 -6.12
N VAL A 12 8.96 -0.03 -7.25
CA VAL A 12 8.40 -1.38 -7.35
C VAL A 12 9.39 -2.27 -8.08
N THR A 13 9.71 -3.41 -7.49
CA THR A 13 10.63 -4.38 -8.10
C THR A 13 10.19 -5.79 -7.80
N GLU A 14 10.36 -6.67 -8.78
CA GLU A 14 10.16 -8.10 -8.58
C GLU A 14 11.32 -8.67 -7.75
N LEU A 15 10.99 -9.42 -6.70
CA LEU A 15 11.98 -10.04 -5.83
C LEU A 15 12.12 -11.53 -6.17
N LYS A 16 13.33 -11.92 -6.57
CA LYS A 16 13.64 -13.34 -6.79
C LYS A 16 13.80 -14.07 -5.46
N ALA A 17 13.42 -15.35 -5.44
CA ALA A 17 13.51 -16.21 -4.24
C ALA A 17 14.92 -16.35 -3.66
N ASN A 18 15.96 -16.11 -4.46
CA ASN A 18 17.37 -16.14 -4.05
C ASN A 18 17.99 -14.73 -3.89
N SER A 19 17.17 -13.69 -3.77
CA SER A 19 17.66 -12.33 -3.61
C SER A 19 18.37 -12.16 -2.27
N ALA A 20 19.56 -11.57 -2.28
CA ALA A 20 20.30 -11.16 -1.07
C ALA A 20 19.55 -10.11 -0.24
N PHE A 21 18.50 -9.50 -0.79
CA PHE A 21 17.63 -8.59 -0.07
C PHE A 21 16.71 -9.31 0.94
N LEU A 22 16.40 -10.60 0.72
CA LEU A 22 15.52 -11.36 1.62
C LEU A 22 16.10 -11.51 3.03
N PRO A 23 17.39 -11.89 3.23
CA PRO A 23 18.02 -11.85 4.55
C PRO A 23 17.99 -10.46 5.19
N TRP A 24 18.29 -9.40 4.43
CA TRP A 24 18.29 -8.04 4.97
C TRP A 24 16.91 -7.62 5.49
N ILE A 25 15.83 -7.94 4.76
CA ILE A 25 14.45 -7.65 5.22
C ILE A 25 14.14 -8.38 6.53
N ALA A 26 14.66 -9.60 6.72
CA ALA A 26 14.40 -10.38 7.93
C ALA A 26 15.14 -9.82 9.16
N GLU A 27 16.21 -9.05 8.96
CA GLU A 27 17.11 -8.58 10.02
C GLU A 27 16.98 -7.07 10.30
N THR A 28 16.48 -6.28 9.35
CA THR A 28 16.39 -4.82 9.49
C THR A 28 15.41 -4.40 10.59
N ASP A 29 15.78 -3.37 11.34
CA ASP A 29 14.94 -2.68 12.32
C ASP A 29 14.22 -1.45 11.73
N ALA A 30 14.50 -1.10 10.47
CA ALA A 30 13.84 0.01 9.78
C ALA A 30 12.37 -0.36 9.51
N PRO A 31 11.38 0.44 9.96
CA PRO A 31 9.96 0.14 9.75
C PRO A 31 9.35 0.82 8.50
N ASP A 32 10.14 1.62 7.77
CA ASP A 32 9.68 2.50 6.69
C ASP A 32 10.42 2.30 5.36
N TRP A 33 11.17 1.20 5.22
CA TRP A 33 11.84 0.85 3.97
C TRP A 33 10.86 0.42 2.86
N GLY A 34 9.65 -0.02 3.23
CA GLY A 34 8.69 -0.60 2.29
C GLY A 34 7.91 -1.77 2.90
N TRP A 35 7.49 -2.68 2.03
CA TRP A 35 6.87 -3.95 2.36
C TRP A 35 6.92 -4.89 1.16
N LEU A 36 6.64 -6.19 1.38
CA LEU A 36 6.53 -7.19 0.33
C LEU A 36 5.08 -7.57 0.08
N ALA A 37 4.77 -8.00 -1.14
CA ALA A 37 3.51 -8.65 -1.45
C ALA A 37 3.66 -9.70 -2.55
N ILE A 38 2.66 -10.57 -2.63
CA ILE A 38 2.52 -11.59 -3.67
C ILE A 38 1.46 -11.13 -4.67
N SER A 39 1.81 -11.13 -5.95
CA SER A 39 0.93 -10.79 -7.06
C SER A 39 1.03 -11.82 -8.18
N ARG A 40 -0.07 -12.06 -8.89
CA ARG A 40 -0.10 -12.78 -10.17
C ARG A 40 -0.17 -11.83 -11.37
N SER A 41 -0.31 -10.53 -11.13
CA SER A 41 -0.36 -9.50 -12.15
C SER A 41 0.99 -9.27 -12.78
N ALA A 42 1.00 -8.85 -14.04
CA ALA A 42 2.23 -8.41 -14.70
C ALA A 42 2.79 -7.16 -14.00
N PRO A 43 4.12 -6.96 -13.97
CA PRO A 43 4.74 -5.82 -13.27
C PRO A 43 4.17 -4.45 -13.66
N ASN A 44 3.83 -4.25 -14.94
CA ASN A 44 3.23 -3.00 -15.41
C ASN A 44 1.81 -2.79 -14.88
N GLU A 45 1.01 -3.85 -14.72
CA GLU A 45 -0.33 -3.74 -14.13
C GLU A 45 -0.25 -3.38 -12.64
N VAL A 46 0.68 -4.01 -11.90
CA VAL A 46 0.98 -3.65 -10.50
C VAL A 46 1.37 -2.19 -10.40
N PHE A 47 2.31 -1.74 -11.23
CA PHE A 47 2.78 -0.36 -11.26
C PHE A 47 1.64 0.63 -11.50
N GLU A 48 0.80 0.38 -12.49
CA GLU A 48 -0.30 1.28 -12.86
C GLU A 48 -1.36 1.40 -11.75
N HIS A 49 -1.70 0.29 -11.10
CA HIS A 49 -2.59 0.36 -9.95
C HIS A 49 -1.98 1.10 -8.76
N LEU A 50 -0.72 0.86 -8.41
CA LEU A 50 -0.03 1.60 -7.35
C LEU A 50 0.06 3.09 -7.68
N ARG A 51 0.35 3.44 -8.94
CA ARG A 51 0.37 4.82 -9.44
C ARG A 51 -0.98 5.50 -9.27
N SER A 52 -2.08 4.80 -9.55
CA SER A 52 -3.44 5.31 -9.38
C SER A 52 -3.82 5.65 -7.92
N LEU A 53 -3.08 5.11 -6.96
CA LEU A 53 -3.30 5.31 -5.53
C LEU A 53 -2.41 6.39 -4.93
N THR A 54 -1.53 7.04 -5.69
CA THR A 54 -0.65 8.10 -5.14
C THR A 54 -1.40 9.28 -4.53
N GLN A 55 -2.65 9.50 -4.93
CA GLN A 55 -3.56 10.46 -4.31
C GLN A 55 -4.92 9.83 -4.05
N VAL A 56 -5.53 10.19 -2.93
CA VAL A 56 -6.80 9.67 -2.44
C VAL A 56 -7.69 10.80 -1.91
N LYS A 57 -8.98 10.53 -1.76
CA LYS A 57 -9.94 11.50 -1.21
C LYS A 57 -10.19 11.22 0.27
N MET A 58 -10.11 12.26 1.08
CA MET A 58 -10.55 12.24 2.48
C MET A 58 -12.08 12.34 2.55
N PRO A 59 -12.71 11.93 3.67
CA PRO A 59 -14.17 12.00 3.83
C PRO A 59 -14.78 13.40 3.66
N ASP A 60 -13.97 14.45 3.82
CA ASP A 60 -14.38 15.84 3.62
C ASP A 60 -14.22 16.32 2.17
N GLY A 61 -13.77 15.44 1.26
CA GLY A 61 -13.51 15.70 -0.15
C GLY A 61 -12.10 16.22 -0.45
N THR A 62 -11.25 16.45 0.56
CA THR A 62 -9.87 16.90 0.36
C THR A 62 -9.06 15.81 -0.32
N GLU A 63 -8.29 16.18 -1.35
CA GLU A 63 -7.35 15.28 -2.01
C GLU A 63 -5.99 15.32 -1.30
N VAL A 64 -5.50 14.17 -0.87
CA VAL A 64 -4.24 14.05 -0.14
C VAL A 64 -3.32 13.03 -0.79
N PHE A 65 -2.03 13.22 -0.58
CA PHE A 65 -1.02 12.27 -1.02
C PHE A 65 -1.06 11.01 -0.15
N PHE A 66 -1.16 9.84 -0.77
CA PHE A 66 -1.28 8.58 -0.05
C PHE A 66 0.04 7.81 -0.06
N ARG A 67 0.73 7.85 1.10
CA ARG A 67 2.04 7.23 1.31
C ARG A 67 1.93 5.72 1.56
N PHE A 68 1.33 4.99 0.61
CA PHE A 68 1.06 3.55 0.74
C PHE A 68 2.33 2.69 0.88
N TRP A 69 3.51 3.20 0.51
CA TRP A 69 4.75 2.44 0.62
C TRP A 69 5.33 2.42 2.03
N ASP A 70 4.91 3.32 2.92
CA ASP A 70 5.40 3.33 4.29
C ASP A 70 4.63 2.30 5.13
N GLY A 71 5.34 1.24 5.54
CA GLY A 71 4.79 0.13 6.31
C GLY A 71 4.03 0.55 7.58
N ARG A 72 4.42 1.67 8.20
CA ARG A 72 3.77 2.21 9.41
C ARG A 72 2.37 2.76 9.12
N HIS A 73 2.15 3.29 7.93
CA HIS A 73 0.87 3.88 7.52
C HIS A 73 -0.04 2.88 6.83
N ILE A 74 0.51 2.05 5.94
CA ILE A 74 -0.31 1.15 5.12
C ILE A 74 -0.82 -0.07 5.90
N TYR A 75 -0.06 -0.58 6.88
CA TYR A 75 -0.51 -1.74 7.65
C TYR A 75 -1.81 -1.47 8.42
N PRO A 76 -1.93 -0.39 9.24
CA PRO A 76 -3.17 -0.08 9.94
C PRO A 76 -4.37 0.09 9.00
N ILE A 77 -4.15 0.68 7.82
CA ILE A 77 -5.19 0.89 6.81
C ILE A 77 -5.69 -0.45 6.27
N LEU A 78 -4.80 -1.33 5.79
CA LEU A 78 -5.20 -2.63 5.26
C LEU A 78 -5.82 -3.52 6.34
N HIS A 79 -5.26 -3.50 7.55
CA HIS A 79 -5.81 -4.24 8.68
C HIS A 79 -7.21 -3.75 9.05
N GLY A 80 -7.42 -2.43 9.15
CA GLY A 80 -8.72 -1.84 9.47
C GLY A 80 -9.77 -2.01 8.37
N LEU A 81 -9.35 -2.14 7.11
CA LEU A 81 -10.25 -2.46 5.99
C LEU A 81 -10.71 -3.92 6.00
N GLY A 82 -9.94 -4.83 6.60
CA GLY A 82 -10.22 -6.28 6.59
C GLY A 82 -10.37 -6.81 5.16
N GLU A 83 -11.46 -7.54 4.90
CA GLU A 83 -11.78 -8.11 3.58
C GLU A 83 -11.77 -7.06 2.44
N LYS A 84 -12.09 -5.79 2.76
CA LYS A 84 -12.12 -4.70 1.77
C LYS A 84 -10.72 -4.22 1.37
N ALA A 85 -9.66 -4.62 2.07
CA ALA A 85 -8.29 -4.27 1.71
C ALA A 85 -7.95 -4.74 0.29
N GLY A 86 -8.51 -5.88 -0.11
CA GLY A 86 -8.40 -6.42 -1.45
C GLY A 86 -9.03 -5.55 -2.55
N GLU A 87 -9.98 -4.68 -2.22
CA GLU A 87 -10.60 -3.77 -3.20
C GLU A 87 -9.69 -2.57 -3.51
N VAL A 88 -8.86 -2.16 -2.55
CA VAL A 88 -7.94 -1.02 -2.67
C VAL A 88 -6.72 -1.41 -3.51
N MET A 89 -6.08 -2.53 -3.17
CA MET A 89 -4.93 -3.05 -3.88
C MET A 89 -5.23 -4.46 -4.44
N PRO A 90 -6.02 -4.54 -5.52
CA PRO A 90 -6.56 -5.81 -6.01
C PRO A 90 -5.53 -6.74 -6.62
N MET A 91 -4.38 -6.21 -7.03
CA MET A 91 -3.27 -6.97 -7.59
C MET A 91 -2.53 -7.84 -6.55
N PHE A 92 -2.73 -7.63 -5.25
CA PHE A 92 -2.04 -8.38 -4.20
C PHE A 92 -2.97 -9.34 -3.46
N GLU A 93 -2.44 -10.54 -3.19
CA GLU A 93 -3.14 -11.61 -2.48
C GLU A 93 -2.70 -11.70 -1.02
N ARG A 94 -1.43 -11.42 -0.78
CA ARG A 94 -0.75 -11.54 0.51
C ARG A 94 0.28 -10.44 0.65
N TYR A 95 0.45 -9.95 1.87
CA TYR A 95 1.39 -8.90 2.23
C TYR A 95 2.29 -9.37 3.37
N LEU A 96 3.52 -8.88 3.39
CA LEU A 96 4.41 -8.91 4.56
C LEU A 96 4.85 -7.47 4.84
N ILE A 97 4.36 -6.91 5.94
CA ILE A 97 4.56 -5.51 6.32
C ILE A 97 5.10 -5.49 7.75
N ASN A 98 6.34 -5.01 7.93
CA ASN A 98 6.99 -4.91 9.24
C ASN A 98 6.87 -6.21 10.09
N GLY A 99 7.16 -7.35 9.46
CA GLY A 99 7.10 -8.68 10.07
C GLY A 99 5.70 -9.27 10.23
N ARG A 100 4.65 -8.54 9.86
CA ARG A 100 3.25 -8.99 9.96
C ARG A 100 2.72 -9.43 8.60
N SER A 101 2.09 -10.60 8.56
CA SER A 101 1.42 -11.08 7.35
C SER A 101 -0.04 -10.63 7.32
N LEU A 102 -0.51 -10.20 6.15
CA LEU A 102 -1.93 -9.98 5.86
C LEU A 102 -2.30 -10.78 4.62
N GLU A 103 -3.46 -11.45 4.65
CA GLU A 103 -3.98 -12.21 3.52
C GLU A 103 -5.38 -11.74 3.18
N VAL A 104 -5.58 -11.43 1.90
CA VAL A 104 -6.86 -10.95 1.35
C VAL A 104 -7.39 -11.93 0.29
N GLY A 105 -6.59 -12.92 -0.09
CA GLY A 105 -6.91 -13.93 -1.08
C GLY A 105 -6.83 -13.44 -2.54
N PRO A 106 -6.93 -14.36 -3.51
CA PRO A 106 -6.97 -14.03 -4.93
C PRO A 106 -8.29 -13.38 -5.33
N ARG A 107 -8.26 -12.49 -6.31
CA ARG A 107 -9.46 -11.89 -6.91
C ARG A 107 -9.25 -11.50 -8.37
N VAL A 108 -10.34 -11.19 -9.05
CA VAL A 108 -10.28 -10.57 -10.37
C VAL A 108 -9.72 -9.17 -10.23
N VAL A 109 -8.64 -8.87 -10.95
CA VAL A 109 -8.03 -7.55 -10.99
C VAL A 109 -8.85 -6.68 -11.96
N PRO A 110 -9.51 -5.61 -11.50
CA PRO A 110 -10.27 -4.73 -12.38
C PRO A 110 -9.32 -3.88 -13.22
N LYS A 111 -9.84 -3.26 -14.28
CA LYS A 111 -9.09 -2.23 -15.01
C LYS A 111 -8.65 -1.12 -14.06
N VAL A 112 -7.42 -0.64 -14.22
CA VAL A 112 -6.87 0.51 -13.50
C VAL A 112 -7.81 1.71 -13.65
N LYS A 113 -8.05 2.40 -12.53
CA LYS A 113 -8.86 3.63 -12.46
C LYS A 113 -7.94 4.85 -12.53
N ASP A 114 -8.46 5.97 -13.03
CA ASP A 114 -7.76 7.26 -12.97
C ASP A 114 -7.73 7.79 -11.53
N TRP A 115 -6.66 8.50 -11.16
CA TRP A 115 -6.53 9.08 -9.82
C TRP A 115 -7.17 10.48 -9.73
N PRO A 116 -7.67 10.90 -8.56
CA PRO A 116 -7.90 10.11 -7.35
C PRO A 116 -9.28 9.41 -7.36
N TRP A 117 -9.28 8.09 -7.16
CA TRP A 117 -10.51 7.29 -7.20
C TRP A 117 -10.94 6.71 -5.85
N TRP A 118 -10.00 6.46 -4.94
CA TRP A 118 -10.31 5.85 -3.66
C TRP A 118 -10.64 6.93 -2.64
N GLU A 119 -11.78 6.79 -1.98
CA GLU A 119 -12.19 7.60 -0.85
C GLU A 119 -11.94 6.81 0.43
N VAL A 120 -11.21 7.41 1.36
CA VAL A 120 -10.89 6.80 2.66
C VAL A 120 -12.20 6.67 3.44
N PRO A 121 -12.63 5.45 3.83
CA PRO A 121 -13.86 5.30 4.58
C PRO A 121 -13.81 6.06 5.90
N LYS A 122 -14.85 6.84 6.21
CA LYS A 122 -14.89 7.66 7.45
C LYS A 122 -14.64 6.83 8.72
N GLY A 123 -15.28 5.67 8.83
CA GLY A 123 -15.11 4.78 9.98
C GLY A 123 -13.69 4.19 10.10
N LEU A 124 -12.98 4.00 8.97
CA LEU A 124 -11.57 3.61 9.00
C LEU A 124 -10.73 4.74 9.59
N LEU A 125 -10.92 5.97 9.09
CA LEU A 125 -10.18 7.14 9.56
C LEU A 125 -10.40 7.38 11.07
N GLU A 126 -11.65 7.34 11.52
CA GLU A 126 -12.00 7.47 12.94
C GLU A 126 -11.32 6.41 13.81
N GLY A 127 -11.26 5.15 13.33
CA GLY A 127 -10.55 4.07 14.02
C GLY A 127 -9.04 4.31 14.10
N LEU A 128 -8.40 4.72 13.00
CA LEU A 128 -6.97 5.02 12.96
C LEU A 128 -6.57 6.16 13.91
N MET A 129 -7.38 7.22 13.96
CA MET A 129 -7.15 8.36 14.86
C MET A 129 -7.27 7.98 16.34
N ALA A 130 -8.19 7.07 16.67
CA ALA A 130 -8.37 6.58 18.03
C ALA A 130 -7.19 5.70 18.50
N GLU A 131 -6.66 4.87 17.62
CA GLU A 131 -5.51 4.00 17.93
C GLU A 131 -4.19 4.77 18.01
N ASN A 132 -4.00 5.79 17.16
CA ASN A 132 -2.80 6.61 17.19
C ASN A 132 -3.08 8.04 16.65
N PRO A 133 -3.11 9.06 17.53
CA PRO A 133 -3.39 10.44 17.14
C PRO A 133 -2.35 11.07 16.21
N SER A 134 -1.16 10.48 16.06
CA SER A 134 -0.09 10.96 15.17
C SER A 134 -0.23 10.50 13.71
N THR A 135 -1.32 9.82 13.37
CA THR A 135 -1.51 9.15 12.07
C THR A 135 -2.11 10.05 10.97
N VAL A 136 -2.34 11.33 11.25
CA VAL A 136 -2.87 12.33 10.29
C VAL A 136 -1.87 13.45 10.06
#